data_AF-A0A7W1T426-F1
#
_entry.id   AF-A0A7W1T426-F1
#
_cell.length_a   1.000
_cell.length_b   1.000
_cell.length_c   1.000
_cell.angle_alpha   90.00
_cell.angle_beta   90.00
_cell.angle_gamma   90.00
#
_symmetry.space_group_name_H-M   'P 1'
#
loop_
_entity.id
_entity.type
_entity.pdbx_description
1 polymer ?
#
loop_
_entity_poly.entity_id
_entity_poly.type
_entity_poly.pdbx_seq_one_letter_code
_entity_poly.pdbx_strand_id
1 'polypeptide(L)'
;MKIDRLLEILILLMNRKQVQAKDLVTYFAVSVRTIYRDIETLSLAGIPIEMTRGRRGGIRLMQGFSLSRIPITTKEKDVLQLALQNLSTTNFPEVAPLMEKFQALWDAV
;
A
#
# COMPACT_ATOMS: atom_id res chain seq x y z
N MET A 1 11.62 5.10 -7.65
CA MET A 1 10.88 4.55 -8.83
C MET A 1 9.37 4.78 -8.64
N LYS A 2 8.52 4.50 -9.65
CA LYS A 2 7.04 4.70 -9.54
C LYS A 2 6.44 3.85 -8.41
N ILE A 3 6.91 2.62 -8.24
CA ILE A 3 6.42 1.67 -7.22
C ILE A 3 6.67 2.21 -5.81
N ASP A 4 7.89 2.70 -5.53
CA ASP A 4 8.24 3.26 -4.21
C ASP A 4 7.28 4.39 -3.83
N ARG A 5 7.00 5.30 -4.78
CA ARG A 5 6.05 6.41 -4.54
C ARG A 5 4.62 5.91 -4.30
N LEU A 6 4.15 4.91 -5.02
CA LEU A 6 2.81 4.33 -4.82
C LEU A 6 2.69 3.73 -3.41
N LEU A 7 3.70 2.97 -3.00
CA LEU A 7 3.76 2.35 -1.68
C LEU A 7 3.84 3.40 -0.57
N GLU A 8 4.64 4.45 -0.76
CA GLU A 8 4.77 5.53 0.21
C GLU A 8 3.50 6.39 0.31
N ILE A 9 2.82 6.68 -0.81
CA ILE A 9 1.48 7.29 -0.80
C ILE A 9 0.52 6.43 0.02
N LEU A 10 0.49 5.11 -0.21
CA LEU A 10 -0.40 4.21 0.53
C LEU A 10 -0.13 4.27 2.03
N ILE A 11 1.13 4.19 2.47
CA ILE A 11 1.52 4.29 3.88
C ILE A 11 1.10 5.64 4.47
N LEU A 12 1.30 6.74 3.74
CA LEU A 12 0.88 8.07 4.18
C LEU A 12 -0.63 8.14 4.39
N LEU A 13 -1.42 7.56 3.49
CA LEU A 13 -2.88 7.53 3.60
C LEU A 13 -3.38 6.58 4.70
N MET A 14 -2.63 5.53 5.05
CA MET A 14 -2.94 4.65 6.19
C MET A 14 -2.72 5.34 7.54
N ASN A 15 -1.63 6.12 7.63
CA ASN A 15 -1.26 6.80 8.88
C ASN A 15 -2.00 8.12 9.10
N ARG A 16 -2.56 8.73 8.04
CA ARG A 16 -3.23 10.04 8.10
C ARG A 16 -4.67 9.92 7.67
N LYS A 17 -5.58 10.57 8.41
CA LYS A 17 -7.01 10.60 8.07
C LYS A 17 -7.30 11.23 6.70
N GLN A 18 -6.47 12.19 6.25
CA GLN A 18 -6.63 12.88 4.96
C GLN A 18 -5.34 13.63 4.60
N VAL A 19 -4.97 13.67 3.32
CA VAL A 19 -3.79 14.40 2.79
C VAL A 19 -4.20 15.24 1.58
N GLN A 20 -3.71 16.48 1.46
CA GLN A 20 -4.02 17.29 0.27
C GLN A 20 -3.12 16.91 -0.90
N ALA A 21 -3.65 16.97 -2.14
CA ALA A 21 -2.86 16.69 -3.33
C ALA A 21 -1.62 17.59 -3.46
N LYS A 22 -1.72 18.86 -3.02
CA LYS A 22 -0.60 19.81 -3.00
C LYS A 22 0.53 19.35 -2.07
N ASP A 23 0.20 18.72 -0.95
CA ASP A 23 1.19 18.25 0.02
C ASP A 23 1.97 17.07 -0.58
N LEU A 24 1.28 16.17 -1.29
CA LEU A 24 1.91 15.07 -2.03
C LEU A 24 2.78 15.57 -3.18
N VAL A 25 2.33 16.61 -3.90
CA VAL A 25 3.12 17.25 -4.98
C VAL A 25 4.43 17.80 -4.43
N THR A 26 4.38 18.53 -3.32
CA THR A 26 5.58 19.08 -2.67
C THR A 26 6.48 17.98 -2.11
N TYR A 27 5.90 16.98 -1.43
CA TYR A 27 6.65 15.89 -0.82
C TYR A 27 7.38 15.03 -1.84
N PHE A 28 6.71 14.66 -2.94
CA PHE A 28 7.27 13.79 -3.96
C PHE A 28 7.96 14.54 -5.11
N ALA A 29 7.92 15.88 -5.11
CA ALA A 29 8.45 16.72 -6.19
C ALA A 29 7.95 16.33 -7.59
N VAL A 30 6.64 16.04 -7.72
CA VAL A 30 6.00 15.65 -8.99
C VAL A 30 4.80 16.54 -9.30
N SER A 31 4.33 16.52 -10.55
CA SER A 31 3.14 17.27 -10.93
C SER A 31 1.86 16.75 -10.24
N VAL A 32 0.85 17.62 -10.11
CA VAL A 32 -0.50 17.25 -9.65
C VAL A 32 -1.09 16.11 -10.51
N ARG A 33 -0.86 16.15 -11.83
CA ARG A 33 -1.28 15.11 -12.76
C ARG A 33 -0.66 13.75 -12.43
N THR A 34 0.61 13.75 -12.02
CA THR A 34 1.31 12.53 -11.60
C THR A 34 0.68 11.96 -10.34
N ILE A 35 0.39 12.79 -9.33
CA ILE A 35 -0.29 12.35 -8.11
C ILE A 35 -1.66 11.74 -8.43
N TYR A 36 -2.50 12.40 -9.24
CA TYR A 36 -3.80 11.85 -9.58
C TYR A 36 -3.72 10.52 -10.35
N ARG A 37 -2.75 10.37 -11.26
CA ARG A 37 -2.52 9.10 -11.95
C ARG A 37 -2.04 8.00 -11.01
N ASP A 38 -1.26 8.35 -9.99
CA ASP A 38 -0.81 7.40 -8.98
C ASP A 38 -1.97 6.98 -8.06
N ILE A 39 -2.85 7.91 -7.67
CA ILE A 39 -4.09 7.60 -6.95
C ILE A 39 -5.02 6.70 -7.77
N GLU A 40 -5.18 6.98 -9.06
CA GLU A 40 -5.93 6.13 -9.98
C GLU A 40 -5.32 4.73 -10.09
N THR A 41 -3.98 4.64 -10.18
CA THR A 41 -3.26 3.36 -10.19
C THR A 41 -3.56 2.54 -8.92
N LEU A 42 -3.53 3.17 -7.75
CA LEU A 42 -3.87 2.51 -6.48
C LEU A 42 -5.35 2.09 -6.45
N SER A 43 -6.26 2.93 -6.93
CA SER A 43 -7.69 2.61 -7.01
C SER A 43 -7.96 1.41 -7.93
N LEU A 44 -7.28 1.34 -9.08
CA LEU A 44 -7.37 0.20 -10.00
C LEU A 44 -6.78 -1.08 -9.41
N ALA A 45 -5.82 -0.96 -8.48
CA ALA A 45 -5.29 -2.08 -7.70
C ALA A 45 -6.24 -2.52 -6.55
N GLY A 46 -7.46 -1.99 -6.48
CA GLY A 46 -8.47 -2.36 -5.49
C GLY A 46 -8.34 -1.64 -4.14
N ILE A 47 -7.50 -0.61 -4.06
CA ILE A 47 -7.35 0.19 -2.84
C ILE A 47 -8.48 1.25 -2.82
N PRO A 48 -9.38 1.24 -1.82
CA PRO A 48 -10.53 2.14 -1.78
C PRO A 48 -10.10 3.53 -1.31
N ILE A 49 -9.73 4.37 -2.28
CA ILE A 49 -9.33 5.76 -2.05
C ILE A 49 -10.48 6.70 -2.39
N GLU A 50 -10.77 7.64 -1.50
CA GLU A 50 -11.74 8.69 -1.70
C GLU A 50 -11.02 10.03 -1.96
N MET A 51 -11.50 10.78 -2.95
CA MET A 51 -11.03 12.12 -3.28
C MET A 51 -12.15 13.14 -3.11
N THR A 52 -11.99 14.04 -2.15
CA THR A 52 -12.93 15.15 -1.91
C THR A 52 -12.35 16.47 -2.42
N ARG A 53 -13.14 17.27 -3.13
CA ARG A 53 -12.73 18.61 -3.62
C ARG A 53 -12.95 19.70 -2.57
N GLY A 54 -12.25 20.83 -2.70
CA GLY A 54 -12.43 22.05 -1.89
C GLY A 54 -11.36 22.29 -0.82
N ARG A 55 -11.47 23.41 -0.07
CA ARG A 55 -10.49 23.83 0.96
C ARG A 55 -10.25 22.80 2.06
N ARG A 56 -11.28 22.02 2.40
CA ARG A 56 -11.23 20.91 3.38
C ARG A 56 -11.22 19.54 2.70
N GLY A 57 -11.05 19.51 1.38
CA GLY A 57 -10.92 18.30 0.59
C GLY A 57 -9.55 17.67 0.72
N GLY A 58 -9.34 16.56 0.02
CA GLY A 58 -8.11 15.80 0.04
C GLY A 58 -8.31 14.36 -0.43
N ILE A 59 -7.24 13.59 -0.30
CA ILE A 59 -7.15 12.19 -0.63
C ILE A 59 -7.10 11.43 0.70
N ARG A 60 -7.94 10.41 0.85
CA ARG A 60 -7.96 9.53 2.03
C ARG A 60 -8.33 8.11 1.66
N LEU A 61 -7.96 7.15 2.50
CA LEU A 61 -8.55 5.82 2.43
C LEU A 61 -9.98 5.86 2.97
N MET A 62 -10.88 5.08 2.36
CA MET A 62 -12.22 4.91 2.88
C MET A 62 -12.18 4.31 4.28
N GLN A 63 -13.07 4.78 5.16
CA GLN A 63 -13.07 4.41 6.57
C GLN A 63 -13.24 2.89 6.73
N GLY A 64 -12.36 2.26 7.53
CA GLY A 64 -12.37 0.81 7.76
C GLY A 64 -11.47 0.00 6.83
N PHE A 65 -10.84 0.61 5.82
CA PHE A 65 -9.81 -0.04 5.03
C PHE A 65 -8.54 -0.26 5.87
N SER A 66 -8.12 -1.51 5.95
CA SER A 66 -6.86 -1.96 6.52
C SER A 66 -6.19 -2.87 5.50
N LEU A 67 -4.87 -2.85 5.41
CA LEU A 67 -4.12 -3.83 4.60
C LEU A 67 -4.46 -5.27 5.00
N SER A 68 -4.86 -5.51 6.26
CA SER A 68 -5.36 -6.81 6.73
C SER A 68 -6.69 -7.25 6.10
N ARG A 69 -7.37 -6.42 5.30
CA ARG A 69 -8.62 -6.78 4.61
C ARG A 69 -8.48 -6.89 3.09
N ILE A 70 -7.27 -6.82 2.53
CA ILE A 70 -7.10 -7.17 1.11
C ILE A 70 -7.45 -8.67 0.99
N PRO A 71 -8.47 -9.05 0.20
CA PRO A 71 -8.85 -10.43 0.07
C PRO A 71 -7.76 -11.16 -0.71
N ILE A 72 -6.90 -11.89 0.02
CA ILE A 72 -5.93 -12.81 -0.56
C ILE A 72 -6.56 -14.20 -0.52
N THR A 73 -6.75 -14.81 -1.68
CA THR A 73 -7.32 -16.15 -1.80
C THR A 73 -6.35 -17.19 -1.25
N THR A 74 -6.86 -18.30 -0.69
CA THR A 74 -6.03 -19.39 -0.16
C THR A 74 -4.98 -19.90 -1.14
N LYS A 75 -5.21 -19.80 -2.46
CA LYS A 75 -4.21 -20.16 -3.46
C LYS A 75 -3.06 -19.15 -3.54
N GLU A 76 -3.37 -17.87 -3.54
CA GLU A 76 -2.35 -16.80 -3.49
C GLU A 76 -1.58 -16.86 -2.17
N LYS A 77 -2.26 -17.28 -1.09
CA LYS A 77 -1.68 -17.56 0.21
C LYS A 77 -0.54 -18.58 0.12
N ASP A 78 -0.84 -19.75 -0.45
CA ASP A 78 0.12 -20.85 -0.60
C ASP A 78 1.30 -20.46 -1.49
N VAL A 79 1.03 -19.73 -2.58
CA VAL A 79 2.08 -19.27 -3.53
C VAL A 79 3.06 -18.32 -2.86
N LEU A 80 2.57 -17.33 -2.10
CA LEU A 80 3.43 -16.38 -1.39
C LEU A 80 4.27 -17.08 -0.32
N GLN A 81 3.67 -18.01 0.43
CA GLN A 81 4.37 -18.79 1.44
C GLN A 81 5.48 -19.67 0.82
N LEU A 82 5.19 -20.35 -0.28
CA LEU A 82 6.18 -21.15 -1.01
C LEU A 82 7.33 -20.29 -1.56
N ALA A 83 7.01 -19.12 -2.12
CA ALA A 83 8.02 -18.19 -2.64
C ALA A 83 8.98 -17.73 -1.55
N LEU A 84 8.46 -17.35 -0.38
CA LEU A 84 9.29 -16.90 0.74
C LEU A 84 10.13 -18.04 1.36
N GLN A 85 9.59 -19.27 1.44
CA GLN A 85 10.36 -20.45 1.88
C GLN A 85 11.52 -20.77 0.92
N ASN A 86 11.32 -20.61 -0.38
CA ASN A 86 12.40 -20.80 -1.34
C ASN A 86 13.46 -19.70 -1.18
N LEU A 87 13.04 -18.45 -0.91
CA LEU A 87 13.98 -17.35 -0.68
C LEU A 87 14.78 -17.51 0.61
N SER A 88 14.27 -18.18 1.65
CA SER A 88 15.04 -18.45 2.87
C SER A 88 16.12 -19.51 2.70
N THR A 89 16.06 -20.32 1.63
CA THR A 89 17.19 -21.18 1.22
C THR A 89 18.33 -20.39 0.57
N THR A 90 18.02 -19.18 0.10
CA THR A 90 19.02 -18.24 -0.41
C THR A 90 19.47 -17.39 0.77
N ASN A 91 20.77 -17.19 0.96
CA ASN A 91 21.35 -16.64 2.20
C ASN A 91 21.10 -15.11 2.39
N PHE A 92 19.84 -14.66 2.26
CA PHE A 92 19.38 -13.31 2.46
C PHE A 92 18.91 -13.12 3.91
N PRO A 93 19.66 -12.38 4.75
CA PRO A 93 19.33 -12.21 6.16
C PRO A 93 17.98 -11.50 6.40
N GLU A 94 17.47 -10.77 5.41
CA GLU A 94 16.19 -10.06 5.47
C GLU A 94 14.96 -10.97 5.34
N VAL A 95 15.11 -12.21 4.87
CA VAL A 95 13.97 -13.11 4.60
C VAL A 95 13.35 -13.67 5.87
N ALA A 96 14.16 -13.96 6.90
CA ALA A 96 13.67 -14.47 8.19
C ALA A 96 12.69 -13.48 8.88
N PRO A 97 13.04 -12.20 9.10
CA PRO A 97 12.11 -11.24 9.69
C PRO A 97 10.93 -10.89 8.77
N LEU A 98 11.09 -11.05 7.46
CA LEU A 98 9.98 -10.90 6.51
C LEU A 98 8.96 -12.03 6.66
N MET A 99 9.42 -13.27 6.86
CA MET A 99 8.55 -14.41 7.12
C MET A 99 7.74 -14.25 8.41
N GLU A 100 8.37 -13.81 9.50
CA GLU A 100 7.65 -13.57 10.76
C GLU A 100 6.55 -12.52 10.59
N LYS A 101 6.85 -11.41 9.89
CA LYS A 101 5.85 -10.37 9.60
C LYS A 101 4.72 -10.88 8.71
N PHE A 102 5.06 -11.70 7.71
CA PHE A 102 4.07 -12.31 6.82
C PHE A 102 3.12 -13.21 7.60
N GLN A 103 3.65 -14.09 8.46
CA GLN A 103 2.85 -14.98 9.33
C GLN A 103 1.92 -14.17 10.24
N ALA A 104 2.43 -13.12 10.90
CA ALA A 104 1.66 -12.28 11.80
C ALA A 104 0.54 -11.50 11.11
N LEU A 105 0.73 -11.06 9.86
CA LEU A 105 -0.32 -10.42 9.07
C LEU A 105 -1.40 -11.41 8.62
N TRP A 106 -1.08 -12.69 8.57
CA TRP A 106 -1.95 -13.73 8.06
C TRP A 106 -2.83 -14.39 9.11
N ASP A 107 -2.28 -14.59 10.30
CA ASP A 107 -3.01 -15.14 11.45
C ASP A 107 -4.02 -14.11 12.01
N ALA A 108 -3.91 -12.84 11.59
CA ALA A 108 -4.78 -11.75 12.01
C ALA A 108 -6.04 -11.56 11.13
N VAL A 109 -6.25 -12.41 10.11
CA VAL A 109 -7.33 -12.34 9.10
C VAL A 109 -8.09 -13.64 9.01
#